data_AF-A0A662EVC9-F1
#
_entry.id   AF-A0A662EVC9-F1
#
_cell.length_a   1.000
_cell.length_b   1.000
_cell.length_c   1.000
_cell.angle_alpha   90.00
_cell.angle_beta   90.00
_cell.angle_gamma   90.00
#
_symmetry.space_group_name_H-M   'P 1'
#
loop_
_entity.id
_entity.type
_entity.pdbx_description
1 polymer ?
#
loop_
_entity_poly.entity_id
_entity_poly.type
_entity_poly.pdbx_seq_one_letter_code
_entity_poly.pdbx_strand_id
1 'polypeptide(L)'
;MDVEPISDDVRNALERFVYDNSDLERLEAILDDFNPFQAMQWTRQEVRHSAFLRWLLDPQETHGLGSYFLRAFLKRIAHRSAGLHPMVPSVFDVDSWALTHTEVLQEWSGIDLLIKDDIDRFILVLENKVDSSEHSGQLQRYRSSVE
;
A
#
# COMPACT_ATOMS: atom_id res chain seq x y z
N MET A 1 30.25 18.97 22.50
CA MET A 1 30.98 17.96 21.71
C MET A 1 31.51 18.70 20.51
N ASP A 2 32.81 19.00 20.50
CA ASP A 2 33.46 19.62 19.36
C ASP A 2 33.49 18.59 18.23
N VAL A 3 32.85 18.90 17.10
CA VAL A 3 32.92 18.08 15.90
C VAL A 3 34.28 18.35 15.28
N GLU A 4 35.15 17.35 15.22
CA GLU A 4 36.43 17.48 14.52
C GLU A 4 36.20 17.93 13.07
N PRO A 5 37.04 18.83 12.54
CA PRO A 5 36.91 19.30 11.17
C PRO A 5 37.08 18.12 10.20
N ILE A 6 36.12 17.96 9.29
CA ILE A 6 36.16 16.97 8.21
C ILE A 6 37.46 17.17 7.42
N SER A 7 38.26 16.12 7.24
CA SER A 7 39.50 16.21 6.46
C SER A 7 39.22 16.57 5.00
N ASP A 8 40.18 17.25 4.35
CA ASP A 8 40.02 17.66 2.95
C ASP A 8 39.83 16.47 2.00
N ASP A 9 40.40 15.32 2.32
CA ASP A 9 40.17 14.07 1.57
C ASP A 9 38.72 13.60 1.64
N VAL A 10 38.10 13.67 2.82
CA VAL A 10 36.68 13.31 3.00
C VAL A 10 35.78 14.34 2.30
N ARG A 11 36.14 15.63 2.34
CA ARG A 11 35.42 16.68 1.60
C ARG A 11 35.48 16.45 0.09
N ASN A 12 36.65 16.16 -0.46
CA ASN A 12 36.84 15.88 -1.89
C ASN A 12 36.10 14.60 -2.33
N ALA A 13 36.08 13.57 -1.48
CA ALA A 13 35.32 12.36 -1.73
C ALA A 13 33.81 12.63 -1.74
N LEU A 14 33.30 13.46 -0.83
CA LEU A 14 31.90 13.88 -0.81
C LEU A 14 31.55 14.73 -2.04
N GLU A 15 32.40 15.69 -2.44
CA GLU A 15 32.18 16.46 -3.66
C GLU A 15 32.03 15.56 -4.88
N ARG A 16 32.93 14.59 -5.09
CA ARG A 16 32.82 13.62 -6.19
C ARG A 16 31.60 12.70 -6.08
N PHE A 17 31.15 12.42 -4.87
CA PHE A 17 29.96 11.60 -4.68
C PHE A 17 28.69 12.34 -5.11
N VAL A 18 28.59 13.64 -4.79
CA VAL A 18 27.37 14.46 -5.01
C VAL A 18 27.40 15.24 -6.33
N TYR A 19 28.58 15.47 -6.92
CA TYR A 19 28.75 16.22 -8.17
C TYR A 19 29.29 15.30 -9.28
N ASP A 20 28.62 15.29 -10.44
CA ASP A 20 29.02 14.55 -11.65
C ASP A 20 29.16 13.03 -11.43
N ASN A 21 28.22 12.47 -10.66
CA ASN A 21 28.15 11.04 -10.36
C ASN A 21 26.93 10.42 -11.04
N SER A 22 27.13 9.89 -12.25
CA SER A 22 26.06 9.29 -13.05
C SER A 22 25.33 8.13 -12.38
N ASP A 23 26.01 7.40 -11.48
CA ASP A 23 25.38 6.30 -10.74
C ASP A 23 24.40 6.85 -9.69
N LEU A 24 24.77 7.95 -9.02
CA LEU A 24 23.89 8.64 -8.09
C LEU A 24 22.69 9.26 -8.82
N GLU A 25 22.93 9.97 -9.93
CA GLU A 25 21.85 10.55 -10.75
C GLU A 25 20.87 9.49 -11.25
N ARG A 26 21.37 8.31 -11.63
CA ARG A 26 20.52 7.18 -12.04
C ARG A 26 19.71 6.62 -10.88
N LEU A 27 20.29 6.52 -9.69
CA LEU A 27 19.56 6.11 -8.49
C LEU A 27 18.48 7.13 -8.12
N GLU A 28 18.79 8.42 -8.17
CA GLU A 28 17.83 9.51 -7.96
C GLU A 28 16.69 9.42 -8.97
N ALA A 29 16.98 9.21 -10.26
CA ALA A 29 15.94 9.04 -11.29
C ALA A 29 15.05 7.81 -11.07
N ILE A 30 15.58 6.73 -10.49
CA ILE A 30 14.79 5.54 -10.10
C ILE A 30 13.93 5.86 -8.86
N LEU A 31 14.42 6.72 -7.96
CA LEU A 31 13.71 7.13 -6.75
C LEU A 31 12.69 8.25 -6.99
N ASP A 32 12.83 9.01 -8.08
CA ASP A 32 11.95 10.12 -8.47
C ASP A 32 10.63 9.63 -9.13
N ASP A 33 10.25 8.38 -8.87
CA ASP A 33 8.93 7.86 -9.23
C ASP A 33 7.85 8.67 -8.51
N PHE A 34 6.88 9.17 -9.28
CA PHE A 34 5.78 9.97 -8.74
C PHE A 34 5.06 9.23 -7.61
N ASN A 35 5.15 9.78 -6.40
CA ASN A 35 4.43 9.31 -5.24
C ASN A 35 3.39 10.37 -4.81
N PRO A 36 2.08 10.12 -4.97
CA PRO A 36 1.06 11.10 -4.62
C PRO A 36 1.10 11.48 -3.13
N PHE A 37 1.52 10.58 -2.24
CA PHE A 37 1.63 10.86 -0.81
C PHE A 37 2.82 11.76 -0.47
N GLN A 38 3.92 11.67 -1.20
CA GLN A 38 5.04 12.62 -1.05
C GLN A 38 4.67 13.98 -1.64
N ALA A 39 4.10 14.00 -2.85
CA ALA A 39 3.70 15.23 -3.54
C ALA A 39 2.69 16.06 -2.71
N MET A 40 1.76 15.40 -2.02
CA MET A 40 0.77 16.05 -1.15
C MET A 40 1.25 16.27 0.30
N GLN A 41 2.49 15.89 0.63
CA GLN A 41 3.06 15.94 2.00
C GLN A 41 2.26 15.12 3.03
N TRP A 42 1.72 13.98 2.61
CA TRP A 42 0.95 13.04 3.43
C TRP A 42 1.80 11.84 3.86
N THR A 43 3.12 11.96 3.92
CA THR A 43 4.05 10.83 4.09
C THR A 43 3.78 9.96 5.32
N ARG A 44 3.21 10.52 6.40
CA ARG A 44 2.94 9.81 7.67
C ARG A 44 1.48 9.95 8.13
N GLN A 45 0.56 10.01 7.17
CA GLN A 45 -0.86 10.27 7.43
C GLN A 45 -1.70 9.04 7.08
N GLU A 46 -1.69 8.01 7.94
CA GLU A 46 -2.37 6.72 7.71
C GLU A 46 -3.83 6.88 7.28
N VAL A 47 -4.60 7.76 7.93
CA VAL A 47 -6.00 8.05 7.57
C VAL A 47 -6.14 8.58 6.13
N ARG A 48 -5.20 9.41 5.68
CA ARG A 48 -5.21 9.94 4.30
C ARG A 48 -4.77 8.91 3.28
N HIS A 49 -3.86 8.00 3.66
CA HIS A 49 -3.52 6.84 2.84
C HIS A 49 -4.73 5.94 2.66
N SER A 50 -5.45 5.65 3.75
CA SER A 50 -6.68 4.87 3.72
C SER A 50 -7.74 5.53 2.83
N ALA A 51 -7.94 6.84 2.93
CA ALA A 51 -8.87 7.57 2.07
C ALA A 51 -8.51 7.48 0.58
N PHE A 52 -7.24 7.63 0.24
CA PHE A 52 -6.77 7.47 -1.15
C PHE A 52 -6.95 6.04 -1.66
N LEU A 53 -6.59 5.05 -0.85
CA LEU A 53 -6.74 3.64 -1.20
C LEU A 53 -8.20 3.22 -1.30
N ARG A 54 -9.09 3.71 -0.43
CA ARG A 54 -10.54 3.57 -0.55
C ARG A 54 -11.02 4.09 -1.90
N TRP A 55 -10.66 5.33 -2.24
CA TRP A 55 -11.01 5.93 -3.52
C TRP A 55 -10.52 5.10 -4.71
N LEU A 56 -9.31 4.54 -4.64
CA LEU A 56 -8.72 3.80 -5.76
C LEU A 56 -9.20 2.34 -5.87
N LEU A 57 -9.57 1.72 -4.75
CA LEU A 57 -10.02 0.33 -4.67
C LEU A 57 -11.54 0.18 -4.84
N ASP A 58 -12.32 1.24 -4.66
CA ASP A 58 -13.77 1.23 -4.84
C ASP A 58 -14.15 1.34 -6.33
N PRO A 59 -14.71 0.27 -6.94
CA PRO A 59 -15.05 0.26 -8.37
C PRO A 59 -16.10 1.28 -8.79
N GLN A 60 -16.80 1.88 -7.83
CA GLN A 60 -17.87 2.87 -8.02
C GLN A 60 -17.36 4.32 -7.88
N GLU A 61 -16.08 4.51 -7.57
CA GLU A 61 -15.49 5.83 -7.37
C GLU A 61 -15.06 6.51 -8.68
N THR A 62 -14.69 7.78 -8.54
CA THR A 62 -14.48 8.72 -9.66
C THR A 62 -13.16 8.55 -10.43
N HIS A 63 -12.35 7.54 -10.11
CA HIS A 63 -11.06 7.29 -10.78
C HIS A 63 -11.20 6.69 -12.20
N GLY A 64 -12.39 6.23 -12.59
CA GLY A 64 -12.69 5.81 -13.97
C GLY A 64 -12.09 4.47 -14.40
N LEU A 65 -11.53 3.69 -13.48
CA LEU A 65 -10.97 2.35 -13.77
C LEU A 65 -11.99 1.22 -13.54
N GLY A 66 -13.15 1.53 -12.98
CA GLY A 66 -14.12 0.52 -12.53
C GLY A 66 -13.44 -0.53 -11.65
N SER A 67 -13.79 -1.80 -11.85
CA SER A 67 -13.21 -2.90 -11.07
C SER A 67 -11.78 -3.29 -11.47
N TYR A 68 -11.17 -2.64 -12.46
CA TYR A 68 -9.85 -3.05 -12.98
C TYR A 68 -8.76 -3.02 -11.89
N PHE A 69 -8.68 -1.92 -11.13
CA PHE A 69 -7.63 -1.76 -10.14
C PHE A 69 -7.79 -2.76 -8.99
N LEU A 70 -9.00 -2.87 -8.44
CA LEU A 70 -9.33 -3.84 -7.40
C LEU A 70 -9.03 -5.28 -7.85
N ARG A 71 -9.44 -5.66 -9.07
CA ARG A 71 -9.15 -6.99 -9.64
C ARG A 71 -7.65 -7.24 -9.74
N ALA A 72 -6.89 -6.29 -10.25
CA ALA A 72 -5.43 -6.41 -10.38
C ALA A 72 -4.75 -6.56 -9.01
N PHE A 73 -5.22 -5.79 -8.02
CA PHE A 73 -4.75 -5.88 -6.64
C PHE A 73 -5.05 -7.24 -6.01
N LEU A 74 -6.30 -7.72 -6.12
CA LEU A 74 -6.73 -9.03 -5.61
C LEU A 74 -5.99 -10.19 -6.28
N LYS A 75 -5.75 -10.13 -7.60
CA LYS A 75 -4.95 -11.15 -8.31
C LYS A 75 -3.53 -11.24 -7.77
N ARG A 76 -2.92 -10.09 -7.43
CA ARG A 76 -1.57 -10.05 -6.85
C ARG A 76 -1.54 -10.65 -5.44
N ILE A 77 -2.58 -10.40 -4.64
CA ILE A 77 -2.75 -11.05 -3.33
C ILE A 77 -2.94 -12.56 -3.51
N ALA A 78 -3.89 -13.00 -4.34
CA ALA A 78 -4.15 -14.40 -4.64
C ALA A 78 -2.90 -15.16 -5.09
N HIS A 79 -2.11 -14.56 -5.99
CA HIS A 79 -0.85 -15.14 -6.45
C HIS A 79 0.18 -15.28 -5.31
N ARG A 80 0.33 -14.25 -4.47
CA ARG A 80 1.30 -14.28 -3.34
C ARG A 80 0.86 -15.18 -2.19
N SER A 81 -0.44 -15.39 -2.04
CA SER A 81 -1.04 -16.20 -0.98
C SER A 81 -1.35 -17.63 -1.43
N ALA A 82 -0.95 -18.01 -2.64
CA ALA A 82 -1.18 -19.34 -3.19
C ALA A 82 -0.61 -20.42 -2.26
N GLY A 83 -1.45 -21.35 -1.82
CA GLY A 83 -1.06 -22.45 -0.95
C GLY A 83 -1.00 -22.12 0.55
N LEU A 84 -1.26 -20.87 0.96
CA LEU A 84 -1.29 -20.52 2.40
C LEU A 84 -2.53 -21.08 3.11
N HIS A 85 -3.67 -21.12 2.43
CA HIS A 85 -4.91 -21.68 2.98
C HIS A 85 -5.84 -22.14 1.84
N PRO A 86 -6.60 -23.25 1.98
CA PRO A 86 -7.48 -23.76 0.93
C PRO A 86 -8.59 -22.81 0.49
N MET A 87 -8.96 -21.85 1.35
CA MET A 87 -10.00 -20.85 1.05
C MET A 87 -9.47 -19.60 0.34
N VAL A 88 -8.14 -19.48 0.14
CA VAL A 88 -7.60 -18.37 -0.65
C VAL A 88 -8.01 -18.58 -2.10
N PRO A 89 -8.67 -17.60 -2.76
CA PRO A 89 -9.05 -17.71 -4.15
C PRO A 89 -7.80 -17.81 -5.03
N SER A 90 -7.88 -18.58 -6.11
CA SER A 90 -6.85 -18.59 -7.15
C SER A 90 -6.92 -17.30 -7.98
N VAL A 91 -5.86 -17.04 -8.76
CA VAL A 91 -5.84 -15.93 -9.72
C VAL A 91 -6.98 -16.05 -10.75
N PHE A 92 -7.36 -17.28 -11.12
CA PHE A 92 -8.46 -17.55 -12.04
C PHE A 92 -9.82 -17.25 -11.42
N ASP A 93 -10.01 -17.58 -10.13
CA ASP A 93 -11.24 -17.26 -9.42
C ASP A 93 -11.46 -15.75 -9.39
N VAL A 94 -10.43 -14.99 -8.98
CA VAL A 94 -10.46 -13.52 -8.96
C VAL A 94 -10.69 -12.93 -10.36
N ASP A 95 -10.14 -13.54 -11.41
CA ASP A 95 -10.36 -13.06 -12.78
C ASP A 95 -11.82 -13.17 -13.23
N SER A 96 -12.57 -14.13 -12.68
CA SER A 96 -13.98 -14.35 -13.02
C SER A 96 -14.97 -13.44 -12.26
N TRP A 97 -14.53 -12.81 -11.17
CA TRP A 97 -15.37 -11.99 -10.30
C TRP A 97 -15.92 -10.74 -10.98
N ALA A 98 -17.15 -10.33 -10.66
CA ALA A 98 -17.71 -9.11 -11.26
C ALA A 98 -17.11 -7.87 -10.59
N LEU A 99 -17.06 -7.87 -9.25
CA LEU A 99 -16.57 -6.77 -8.41
C LEU A 99 -17.23 -5.41 -8.66
N THR A 100 -18.33 -5.32 -9.39
CA THR A 100 -18.96 -4.02 -9.72
C THR A 100 -19.74 -3.43 -8.55
N HIS A 101 -20.05 -4.25 -7.55
CA HIS A 101 -20.84 -3.89 -6.37
C HIS A 101 -20.07 -4.11 -5.07
N THR A 102 -18.75 -4.25 -5.14
CA THR A 102 -17.91 -4.39 -3.95
C THR A 102 -18.07 -3.15 -3.06
N GLU A 103 -18.32 -3.37 -1.76
CA GLU A 103 -18.36 -2.32 -0.76
C GLU A 103 -16.95 -2.07 -0.22
N VAL A 104 -16.53 -0.79 -0.19
CA VAL A 104 -15.25 -0.36 0.38
C VAL A 104 -15.50 0.65 1.50
N LEU A 105 -15.31 0.21 2.73
CA LEU A 105 -15.56 0.98 3.95
C LEU A 105 -14.23 1.41 4.56
N GLN A 106 -14.16 2.66 5.04
CA GLN A 106 -13.02 3.21 5.75
C GLN A 106 -13.35 3.37 7.24
N GLU A 107 -12.38 3.11 8.12
CA GLU A 107 -12.49 3.28 9.57
C GLU A 107 -13.68 2.51 10.19
N TRP A 108 -13.99 1.35 9.63
CA TRP A 108 -15.11 0.52 10.09
C TRP A 108 -14.70 -0.37 11.25
N SER A 109 -15.34 -0.24 12.42
CA SER A 109 -15.02 -1.06 13.61
C SER A 109 -13.52 -1.04 13.99
N GLY A 110 -12.83 0.08 13.72
CA GLY A 110 -11.39 0.23 13.95
C GLY A 110 -10.49 -0.45 12.91
N ILE A 111 -11.04 -0.91 11.79
CA ILE A 111 -10.30 -1.37 10.60
C ILE A 111 -10.09 -0.18 9.68
N ASP A 112 -8.86 0.04 9.22
CA ASP A 112 -8.55 1.14 8.30
C ASP A 112 -9.36 1.05 7.00
N LEU A 113 -9.36 -0.13 6.34
CA LEU A 113 -10.20 -0.42 5.18
C LEU A 113 -10.78 -1.84 5.23
N LEU A 114 -12.10 -1.92 5.08
CA LEU A 114 -12.85 -3.16 4.92
C LEU A 114 -13.43 -3.20 3.50
N ILE A 115 -13.03 -4.21 2.74
CA ILE A 115 -13.50 -4.45 1.37
C ILE A 115 -14.28 -5.76 1.42
N LYS A 116 -15.56 -5.73 1.03
CA LYS A 116 -16.39 -6.94 1.00
C LYS A 116 -17.23 -7.01 -0.26
N ASP A 117 -17.44 -8.22 -0.74
CA ASP A 117 -18.35 -8.50 -1.83
C ASP A 117 -19.19 -9.72 -1.49
N ASP A 118 -20.50 -9.51 -1.38
CA ASP A 118 -21.43 -10.57 -1.00
C ASP A 118 -21.75 -11.52 -2.18
N ILE A 119 -21.53 -11.08 -3.42
CA ILE A 119 -21.77 -11.88 -4.63
C ILE A 119 -20.58 -12.84 -4.85
N ASP A 120 -19.38 -12.28 -4.88
CA ASP A 120 -18.13 -13.03 -5.04
C ASP A 120 -17.66 -13.69 -3.71
N ARG A 121 -18.37 -13.37 -2.61
CA ARG A 121 -18.22 -13.92 -1.25
C ARG A 121 -16.80 -13.84 -0.69
N PHE A 122 -16.26 -12.63 -0.61
CA PHE A 122 -14.99 -12.40 0.07
C PHE A 122 -15.04 -11.18 0.98
N ILE A 123 -14.15 -11.21 1.96
CA ILE A 123 -13.83 -10.08 2.84
C ILE A 123 -12.32 -9.89 2.82
N LEU A 124 -11.88 -8.67 2.60
CA LEU A 124 -10.49 -8.23 2.68
C LEU A 124 -10.39 -7.08 3.68
N VAL A 125 -9.58 -7.29 4.71
CA VAL A 125 -9.24 -6.30 5.73
C VAL A 125 -7.85 -5.78 5.42
N LEU A 126 -7.70 -4.45 5.28
CA LEU A 126 -6.42 -3.79 5.11
C LEU A 126 -6.20 -2.82 6.27
N GLU A 127 -5.01 -2.88 6.84
CA GLU A 127 -4.52 -1.99 7.89
C GLU A 127 -3.26 -1.30 7.37
N ASN A 128 -3.29 0.02 7.25
CA ASN A 128 -2.16 0.82 6.79
C ASN A 128 -1.28 1.19 7.97
N LYS A 129 -0.01 0.79 7.91
CA LYS A 129 0.97 1.09 8.95
C LYS A 129 2.16 1.83 8.35
N VAL A 130 2.42 3.03 8.84
CA VAL A 130 3.62 3.82 8.46
C VAL A 130 4.69 3.69 9.54
N ASP A 131 4.32 3.88 10.81
CA ASP A 131 5.29 4.01 11.92
C ASP A 131 5.10 3.01 13.05
N SER A 132 3.96 2.33 13.09
CA SER A 132 3.62 1.42 14.18
C SER A 132 3.67 -0.03 13.73
N SER A 133 4.15 -0.90 14.61
CA SER A 133 4.03 -2.35 14.47
C SER A 133 2.67 -2.81 15.00
N GLU A 134 2.20 -3.96 14.53
CA GLU A 134 0.95 -4.60 14.99
C GLU A 134 0.85 -4.62 16.52
N HIS A 135 -0.30 -4.20 17.06
CA HIS A 135 -0.61 -4.33 18.48
C HIS A 135 -1.28 -5.68 18.77
N SER A 136 -0.98 -6.27 19.92
CA SER A 136 -1.43 -7.63 20.26
C SER A 136 -2.96 -7.82 20.20
N GLY A 137 -3.38 -8.89 19.52
CA GLY A 137 -4.77 -9.33 19.39
C GLY A 137 -5.63 -8.54 18.41
N GLN A 138 -5.05 -7.63 17.63
CA GLN A 138 -5.77 -6.81 16.65
C GLN A 138 -6.46 -7.66 15.58
N LEU A 139 -5.75 -8.63 14.98
CA LEU A 139 -6.30 -9.51 13.95
C LEU A 139 -7.47 -10.37 14.44
N GLN A 140 -7.42 -10.87 15.68
CA GLN A 140 -8.56 -11.59 16.27
C GLN A 140 -9.79 -10.70 16.42
N ARG A 141 -9.61 -9.43 16.86
CA ARG A 141 -10.74 -8.49 16.96
C ARG A 141 -11.36 -8.21 15.60
N TYR A 142 -10.53 -8.01 14.57
CA TYR A 142 -11.02 -7.77 13.21
C TYR A 142 -11.80 -8.96 12.69
N ARG A 143 -11.25 -10.17 12.84
CA ARG A 143 -11.93 -11.40 12.47
C ARG A 143 -13.32 -11.51 13.13
N SER A 144 -13.41 -11.33 14.45
CA SER A 144 -14.69 -11.39 15.18
C SER A 144 -15.68 -10.29 14.80
N SER A 145 -15.23 -9.18 14.22
CA SER A 145 -16.12 -8.12 13.76
C SER A 145 -16.72 -8.43 12.38
N VAL A 146 -16.02 -9.19 11.53
CA VAL A 146 -16.41 -9.40 10.12
C VAL A 146 -16.94 -10.80 9.81
N GLU A 147 -16.68 -11.78 10.68
CA GLU A 147 -17.29 -13.13 10.65
C GLU A 147 -18.62 -13.16 11.43
#